data_AF-A0A4P5X303-F1
#
_entry.id   AF-A0A4P5X303-F1
#
_cell.length_a   1.000
_cell.length_b   1.000
_cell.length_c   1.000
_cell.angle_alpha   90.00
_cell.angle_beta   90.00
_cell.angle_gamma   90.00
#
_symmetry.space_group_name_H-M   'P 1'
#
loop_
_entity.id
_entity.type
_entity.pdbx_description
1 polymer ?
#
loop_
_entity_poly.entity_id
_entity_poly.type
_entity_poly.pdbx_seq_one_letter_code
_entity_poly.pdbx_strand_id
1 'polypeptide(L)'
;MRSLMVMLAACAGAAVVANGQIQVVMASRDHAPTGPLSLVPGTADVRISNLQGIYRSAFTDKWNTVATIADPADASALRDQMVIYGQGLSFQNAAREGVTEIAPGEFIDLSSGLPQARFNDDGKWALAFTLQPSSAGQGRVVRWNGSSFDLIARTGDAPTGFPAYVSTWGATFTDAAIDNAGGVGFVATNFFASDFNGNEAIIGSAGNASLMRILETVPTGQAGGASNFALDVDTGTYQADQNGSNWLWLGEVNTIATEDKVLVRNGAVAIQEGSVIAGSDFTSPVASITAAVMEPTGDWLARGSNADGTTWVTYNGSVVARSGGPIFAGSSETWSSFVDMKADGRGNYVVAGNGNNANTLINSVVVLNGQRVIVRESDGVDFTGDNTADFFIGTFRDRCAFLQDGYFYFAFSLKSTAAAAGNTSGNRVSLLRVKAVAACDNIDFNNNGVFPEDQDVIDFFNVLAGGECATCNDIDFNNNTVFPEDQDVIDFFNVLAGAECGG
;
A
#
# COMPACT_ATOMS: atom_id res chain seq x y z
N MET A 1 16.37 -43.51 -42.53
CA MET A 1 15.68 -42.23 -42.26
C MET A 1 14.81 -42.44 -41.04
N ARG A 2 15.29 -42.04 -39.86
CA ARG A 2 14.52 -42.08 -38.60
C ARG A 2 13.90 -40.70 -38.43
N SER A 3 12.58 -40.59 -38.61
CA SER A 3 11.84 -39.35 -38.36
C SER A 3 11.78 -39.11 -36.86
N LEU A 4 12.45 -38.04 -36.44
CA LEU A 4 12.37 -37.47 -35.11
C LEU A 4 11.04 -36.71 -35.01
N MET A 5 10.03 -37.34 -34.45
CA MET A 5 8.73 -36.73 -34.18
C MET A 5 8.86 -35.91 -32.88
N VAL A 6 9.12 -34.61 -33.04
CA VAL A 6 9.14 -33.65 -31.93
C VAL A 6 7.70 -33.47 -31.46
N MET A 7 7.33 -34.11 -30.35
CA MET A 7 6.14 -33.78 -29.59
C MET A 7 6.34 -32.39 -28.99
N LEU A 8 5.76 -31.36 -29.62
CA LEU A 8 5.43 -30.12 -28.91
C LEU A 8 4.33 -30.48 -27.90
N ALA A 9 4.72 -30.70 -26.65
CA ALA A 9 3.78 -30.71 -25.54
C ALA A 9 3.29 -29.27 -25.35
N ALA A 10 2.16 -28.94 -25.98
CA ALA A 10 1.39 -27.77 -25.62
C ALA A 10 0.84 -28.01 -24.21
N CYS A 11 1.59 -27.57 -23.19
CA CYS A 11 1.07 -27.40 -21.84
C CYS A 11 0.08 -26.23 -21.87
N ALA A 12 -1.10 -26.46 -22.46
CA ALA A 12 -2.29 -25.69 -22.16
C ALA A 12 -2.72 -26.12 -20.75
N GLY A 13 -1.96 -25.67 -19.75
CA GLY A 13 -2.45 -25.63 -18.38
C GLY A 13 -3.68 -24.74 -18.42
N ALA A 14 -4.85 -25.35 -18.27
CA ALA A 14 -6.10 -24.63 -18.16
C ALA A 14 -5.91 -23.51 -17.15
N ALA A 15 -6.09 -22.27 -17.60
CA ALA A 15 -6.23 -21.10 -16.75
C ALA A 15 -7.54 -21.26 -15.98
N VAL A 16 -7.54 -22.14 -14.99
CA VAL A 16 -8.49 -22.07 -13.89
C VAL A 16 -8.02 -20.87 -13.09
N VAL A 17 -8.75 -19.75 -13.13
CA VAL A 17 -9.52 -19.26 -11.98
C VAL A 17 -10.53 -18.22 -12.47
N ALA A 18 -11.78 -18.40 -12.03
CA ALA A 18 -12.78 -17.35 -11.91
C ALA A 18 -12.36 -16.30 -10.85
N ASN A 19 -11.21 -15.67 -11.03
CA ASN A 19 -10.78 -14.52 -10.22
C ASN A 19 -11.30 -13.26 -10.91
N GLY A 20 -11.85 -12.32 -10.14
CA GLY A 20 -12.48 -11.11 -10.66
C GLY A 20 -11.63 -10.45 -11.76
N GLN A 21 -12.28 -10.01 -12.84
CA GLN A 21 -11.60 -9.39 -13.97
C GLN A 21 -10.67 -8.28 -13.47
N ILE A 22 -9.37 -8.36 -13.80
CA ILE A 22 -8.43 -7.27 -13.52
C ILE A 22 -8.92 -6.05 -14.31
N GLN A 23 -9.18 -4.96 -13.58
CA GLN A 23 -9.68 -3.71 -14.16
C GLN A 23 -8.55 -2.71 -14.32
N VAL A 24 -8.54 -2.01 -15.45
CA VAL A 24 -7.61 -0.91 -15.70
C VAL A 24 -8.21 0.37 -15.13
N VAL A 25 -7.57 0.93 -14.11
CA VAL A 25 -7.94 2.23 -13.53
C VAL A 25 -7.30 3.35 -14.35
N MET A 26 -6.01 3.21 -14.65
CA MET A 26 -5.22 4.19 -15.38
C MET A 26 -4.11 3.49 -16.17
N ALA A 27 -3.91 3.91 -17.42
CA ALA A 27 -2.92 3.32 -18.29
C ALA A 27 -1.67 4.21 -18.41
N SER A 28 -0.48 3.61 -18.37
CA SER A 28 0.70 4.29 -18.92
C SER A 28 0.50 4.55 -20.42
N ARG A 29 1.05 5.65 -20.93
CA ARG A 29 1.09 5.96 -22.36
C ARG A 29 1.78 4.88 -23.19
N ASP A 30 2.62 4.03 -22.60
CA ASP A 30 3.22 2.92 -23.34
C ASP A 30 2.24 1.77 -23.57
N HIS A 31 1.23 1.63 -22.70
CA HIS A 31 0.19 0.61 -22.80
C HIS A 31 -1.04 1.12 -23.55
N ALA A 32 -1.34 2.42 -23.47
CA ALA A 32 -2.45 3.05 -24.20
C ALA A 32 -2.07 4.44 -24.75
N PRO A 33 -1.19 4.52 -25.78
CA PRO A 33 -0.60 5.80 -26.23
C PRO A 33 -1.61 6.84 -26.71
N THR A 34 -2.73 6.39 -27.26
CA THR A 34 -3.82 7.24 -27.74
C THR A 34 -5.12 7.05 -26.96
N GLY A 35 -5.15 6.12 -26.01
CA GLY A 35 -6.35 5.76 -25.27
C GLY A 35 -6.75 6.83 -24.24
N PRO A 36 -8.04 6.87 -23.85
CA PRO A 36 -8.53 7.81 -22.84
C PRO A 36 -7.94 7.53 -21.45
N LEU A 37 -7.63 6.27 -21.13
CA LEU A 37 -7.11 5.85 -19.81
C LEU A 37 -5.68 6.35 -19.51
N SER A 38 -4.93 6.81 -20.51
CA SER A 38 -3.61 7.41 -20.29
C SER A 38 -3.63 8.93 -20.28
N LEU A 39 -4.72 9.56 -20.70
CA LEU A 39 -4.88 11.01 -20.71
C LEU A 39 -5.15 11.51 -19.28
N VAL A 40 -4.44 12.54 -18.84
CA VAL A 40 -4.72 13.19 -17.55
C VAL A 40 -5.99 14.06 -17.71
N PRO A 41 -7.06 13.80 -16.95
CA PRO A 41 -8.30 14.56 -17.05
C PRO A 41 -8.07 16.06 -16.84
N GLY A 42 -8.75 16.90 -17.63
CA GLY A 42 -8.62 18.36 -17.57
C GLY A 42 -7.37 18.94 -18.26
N THR A 43 -6.58 18.10 -18.94
CA THR A 43 -5.42 18.55 -19.74
C THR A 43 -5.66 18.31 -21.24
N ALA A 44 -4.90 18.99 -22.10
CA ALA A 44 -5.05 18.83 -23.56
C ALA A 44 -4.49 17.49 -24.05
N ASP A 45 -3.22 17.19 -23.73
CA ASP A 45 -2.50 16.00 -24.21
C ASP A 45 -1.46 15.48 -23.19
N VAL A 46 -1.59 15.85 -21.91
CA VAL A 46 -0.70 15.34 -20.87
C VAL A 46 -1.05 13.90 -20.58
N ARG A 47 -0.08 13.00 -20.66
CA ARG A 47 -0.31 11.56 -20.47
C ARG A 47 0.51 10.98 -19.33
N ILE A 48 -0.05 9.99 -18.66
CA ILE A 48 0.63 9.23 -17.62
C ILE A 48 1.76 8.44 -18.25
N SER A 49 2.95 8.53 -17.67
CA SER A 49 4.07 7.69 -18.06
C SER A 49 4.35 6.64 -17.00
N ASN A 50 4.39 7.00 -15.73
CA ASN A 50 4.73 6.10 -14.63
C ASN A 50 3.97 6.50 -13.37
N LEU A 51 3.90 5.60 -12.39
CA LEU A 51 3.24 5.83 -11.10
C LEU A 51 4.19 5.53 -9.95
N GLN A 52 4.07 6.27 -8.86
CA GLN A 52 4.76 6.01 -7.60
C GLN A 52 3.89 5.13 -6.70
N GLY A 53 4.14 5.16 -5.38
CA GLY A 53 3.30 4.47 -4.39
C GLY A 53 1.84 4.92 -4.47
N ILE A 54 0.93 4.01 -4.12
CA ILE A 54 -0.50 4.27 -4.02
C ILE A 54 -0.82 4.41 -2.54
N TYR A 55 -1.57 5.45 -2.18
CA TYR A 55 -2.15 5.56 -0.85
C TYR A 55 -3.66 5.49 -0.96
N ARG A 56 -4.27 5.09 0.15
CA ARG A 56 -5.72 4.99 0.29
C ARG A 56 -6.19 5.85 1.43
N SER A 57 -7.47 6.17 1.37
CA SER A 57 -8.20 6.69 2.52
C SER A 57 -8.49 5.56 3.52
N ALA A 58 -8.96 5.89 4.70
CA ALA A 58 -9.22 4.90 5.72
C ALA A 58 -10.51 4.14 5.44
N PHE A 59 -11.61 4.87 5.20
CA PHE A 59 -12.96 4.30 5.18
C PHE A 59 -13.68 4.47 3.85
N THR A 60 -13.04 5.06 2.84
CA THR A 60 -13.63 5.23 1.51
C THR A 60 -12.85 4.47 0.45
N ASP A 61 -13.41 4.36 -0.74
CA ASP A 61 -12.77 3.79 -1.94
C ASP A 61 -11.86 4.80 -2.68
N LYS A 62 -11.50 5.89 -2.00
CA LYS A 62 -10.59 6.90 -2.51
C LYS A 62 -9.16 6.39 -2.44
N TRP A 63 -8.35 6.84 -3.39
CA TRP A 63 -6.91 6.59 -3.47
C TRP A 63 -6.19 7.80 -4.09
N ASN A 64 -4.88 7.88 -3.90
CA ASN A 64 -4.04 8.83 -4.61
C ASN A 64 -2.67 8.23 -4.96
N THR A 65 -1.94 8.92 -5.84
CA THR A 65 -0.58 8.58 -6.22
C THR A 65 0.11 9.79 -6.83
N VAL A 66 1.45 9.77 -6.88
CA VAL A 66 2.21 10.69 -7.72
C VAL A 66 2.51 10.00 -9.03
N ALA A 67 2.11 10.62 -10.14
CA ALA A 67 2.37 10.13 -11.48
C ALA A 67 3.49 10.94 -12.14
N THR A 68 4.43 10.25 -12.77
CA THR A 68 5.28 10.88 -13.79
C THR A 68 4.46 11.02 -15.06
N ILE A 69 4.40 12.22 -15.61
CA ILE A 69 3.65 12.56 -16.81
C ILE A 69 4.58 12.82 -18.00
N ALA A 70 3.99 12.78 -19.18
CA ALA A 70 4.59 13.28 -20.40
C ALA A 70 3.69 14.36 -20.97
N ASP A 71 4.19 15.58 -20.97
CA ASP A 71 3.54 16.74 -21.56
C ASP A 71 4.24 17.10 -22.88
N PRO A 72 3.59 16.95 -24.04
CA PRO A 72 4.19 17.30 -25.32
C PRO A 72 4.45 18.81 -25.47
N ALA A 73 3.79 19.66 -24.68
CA ALA A 73 4.01 21.10 -24.67
C ALA A 73 5.13 21.53 -23.70
N ASP A 74 5.45 20.69 -22.70
CA ASP A 74 6.45 20.99 -21.67
C ASP A 74 7.22 19.73 -21.25
N ALA A 75 8.37 19.50 -21.89
CA ALA A 75 9.25 18.37 -21.57
C ALA A 75 10.21 18.67 -20.39
N SER A 76 9.96 19.72 -19.61
CA SER A 76 10.79 20.07 -18.46
C SER A 76 10.68 19.02 -17.35
N ALA A 77 11.83 18.57 -16.84
CA ALA A 77 11.92 17.71 -15.66
C ALA A 77 11.49 18.40 -14.36
N LEU A 78 11.15 19.70 -14.40
CA LEU A 78 10.61 20.46 -13.26
C LEU A 78 9.07 20.47 -13.23
N ARG A 79 8.42 19.82 -14.19
CA ARG A 79 6.96 19.80 -14.39
C ARG A 79 6.48 18.46 -14.93
N ASP A 80 7.24 17.41 -14.66
CA ASP A 80 7.00 16.06 -15.17
C ASP A 80 6.31 15.17 -14.14
N GLN A 81 5.86 15.73 -13.01
CA GLN A 81 5.10 15.01 -12.00
C GLN A 81 3.78 15.68 -11.62
N MET A 82 2.80 14.84 -11.26
CA MET A 82 1.47 15.27 -10.84
C MET A 82 0.95 14.42 -9.68
N VAL A 83 0.30 15.07 -8.72
CA VAL A 83 -0.55 14.38 -7.74
C VAL A 83 -1.87 14.04 -8.42
N ILE A 84 -2.22 12.76 -8.42
CA ILE A 84 -3.47 12.25 -8.94
C ILE A 84 -4.28 11.68 -7.79
N TYR A 85 -5.56 11.99 -7.81
CA TYR A 85 -6.54 11.47 -6.87
C TYR A 85 -7.61 10.71 -7.64
N GLY A 86 -8.11 9.62 -7.08
CA GLY A 86 -9.19 8.87 -7.67
C GLY A 86 -10.08 8.17 -6.67
N GLN A 87 -11.17 7.62 -7.21
CA GLN A 87 -12.19 6.87 -6.50
C GLN A 87 -12.73 5.82 -7.46
N GLY A 88 -12.66 4.55 -7.06
CA GLY A 88 -13.02 3.46 -7.94
C GLY A 88 -12.16 3.43 -9.22
N LEU A 89 -12.81 3.55 -10.39
CA LEU A 89 -12.19 3.68 -11.72
C LEU A 89 -12.01 5.13 -12.20
N SER A 90 -12.50 6.12 -11.43
CA SER A 90 -12.43 7.53 -11.80
C SER A 90 -11.22 8.18 -11.16
N PHE A 91 -10.60 9.15 -11.85
CA PHE A 91 -9.48 9.91 -11.32
C PHE A 91 -9.43 11.33 -11.89
N GLN A 92 -8.67 12.21 -11.24
CA GLN A 92 -8.48 13.60 -11.61
C GLN A 92 -7.11 14.12 -11.15
N ASN A 93 -6.61 15.17 -11.79
CA ASN A 93 -5.42 15.85 -11.31
C ASN A 93 -5.74 16.70 -10.06
N ALA A 94 -4.85 16.68 -9.08
CA ALA A 94 -4.96 17.50 -7.87
C ALA A 94 -3.92 18.62 -7.83
N ALA A 95 -2.67 18.31 -8.19
CA ALA A 95 -1.58 19.26 -8.27
C ALA A 95 -0.58 18.86 -9.33
N ARG A 96 0.10 19.85 -9.93
CA ARG A 96 1.19 19.64 -10.86
C ARG A 96 2.44 20.36 -10.37
N GLU A 97 3.53 19.62 -10.37
CA GLU A 97 4.85 20.13 -10.05
C GLU A 97 5.20 21.37 -10.89
N GLY A 98 5.79 22.39 -10.26
CA GLY A 98 6.23 23.61 -10.95
C GLY A 98 5.11 24.44 -11.60
N VAL A 99 3.85 24.13 -11.31
CA VAL A 99 2.64 24.79 -11.84
C VAL A 99 1.66 25.15 -10.72
N THR A 100 1.40 24.22 -9.80
CA THR A 100 0.51 24.48 -8.66
C THR A 100 1.22 25.34 -7.62
N GLU A 101 0.77 26.59 -7.51
CA GLU A 101 1.29 27.59 -6.57
C GLU A 101 0.67 27.39 -5.17
N ILE A 102 1.51 27.24 -4.15
CA ILE A 102 1.09 27.12 -2.74
C ILE A 102 1.07 28.47 -2.01
N ALA A 103 1.87 29.42 -2.49
CA ALA A 103 1.98 30.79 -2.02
C ALA A 103 2.62 31.63 -3.15
N PRO A 104 2.51 32.97 -3.15
CA PRO A 104 3.06 33.80 -4.23
C PRO A 104 4.53 33.49 -4.56
N GLY A 105 4.78 32.91 -5.75
CA GLY A 105 6.08 32.49 -6.25
C GLY A 105 6.60 31.15 -5.74
N GLU A 106 5.85 30.44 -4.89
CA GLU A 106 6.20 29.14 -4.32
C GLU A 106 5.35 28.03 -4.98
N PHE A 107 5.99 27.09 -5.67
CA PHE A 107 5.33 25.99 -6.38
C PHE A 107 5.63 24.64 -5.73
N ILE A 108 4.71 23.68 -5.88
CA ILE A 108 4.94 22.30 -5.46
C ILE A 108 6.14 21.71 -6.23
N ASP A 109 7.02 21.02 -5.50
CA ASP A 109 8.11 20.19 -6.04
C ASP A 109 7.83 18.72 -5.69
N LEU A 110 7.76 17.85 -6.69
CA LEU A 110 7.55 16.42 -6.50
C LEU A 110 8.83 15.60 -6.80
N SER A 111 9.82 16.21 -7.44
CA SER A 111 11.07 15.59 -7.88
C SER A 111 12.02 15.20 -6.75
N SER A 112 11.80 15.70 -5.53
CA SER A 112 12.64 15.42 -4.35
C SER A 112 12.64 13.96 -3.89
N GLY A 113 11.90 13.06 -4.54
CA GLY A 113 11.96 11.60 -4.34
C GLY A 113 11.25 11.08 -3.09
N LEU A 114 10.75 11.99 -2.25
CA LEU A 114 10.05 11.74 -0.99
C LEU A 114 8.57 12.21 -0.90
N PRO A 115 7.95 12.91 -1.88
CA PRO A 115 6.60 13.40 -1.69
C PRO A 115 5.56 12.29 -1.87
N GLN A 116 5.30 11.57 -0.78
CA GLN A 116 4.17 10.67 -0.65
C GLN A 116 2.98 11.49 -0.15
N ALA A 117 2.16 12.02 -1.06
CA ALA A 117 0.95 12.73 -0.64
C ALA A 117 0.04 11.77 0.14
N ARG A 118 -0.11 11.96 1.44
CA ARG A 118 -1.10 11.23 2.26
C ARG A 118 -2.39 12.02 2.26
N PHE A 119 -3.52 11.33 2.27
CA PHE A 119 -4.82 11.98 2.22
C PHE A 119 -5.82 11.29 3.14
N ASN A 120 -6.86 12.02 3.51
CA ASN A 120 -7.88 11.58 4.45
C ASN A 120 -9.23 11.31 3.75
N ASP A 121 -10.23 10.86 4.48
CA ASP A 121 -11.53 10.47 3.90
C ASP A 121 -12.28 11.66 3.26
N ASP A 122 -11.97 12.90 3.67
CA ASP A 122 -12.52 14.13 3.07
C ASP A 122 -11.87 14.49 1.72
N GLY A 123 -10.82 13.77 1.29
CA GLY A 123 -10.02 14.13 0.12
C GLY A 123 -9.03 15.29 0.37
N LYS A 124 -8.81 15.67 1.64
CA LYS A 124 -7.72 16.58 2.02
C LYS A 124 -6.42 15.80 2.02
N TRP A 125 -5.32 16.45 1.65
CA TRP A 125 -4.02 15.77 1.58
C TRP A 125 -2.90 16.67 2.08
N ALA A 126 -1.81 16.05 2.51
CA ALA A 126 -0.62 16.75 3.00
C ALA A 126 0.63 16.29 2.23
N LEU A 127 1.62 17.18 2.18
CA LEU A 127 2.87 16.95 1.48
C LEU A 127 4.02 17.66 2.18
N ALA A 128 5.17 16.99 2.24
CA ALA A 128 6.45 17.58 2.59
C ALA A 128 7.36 17.61 1.35
N PHE A 129 7.97 18.75 1.05
CA PHE A 129 8.87 18.91 -0.09
C PHE A 129 9.84 20.09 0.10
N THR A 130 10.84 20.21 -0.77
CA THR A 130 11.78 21.35 -0.81
C THR A 130 11.47 22.21 -2.04
N LEU A 131 11.48 23.54 -1.93
CA LEU A 131 11.27 24.41 -3.08
C LEU A 131 12.42 24.36 -4.11
N GLN A 132 12.08 24.53 -5.39
CA GLN A 132 13.06 24.71 -6.47
C GLN A 132 13.14 26.18 -6.94
N PRO A 133 14.34 26.67 -7.34
CA PRO A 133 15.63 25.99 -7.27
C PRO A 133 16.14 25.90 -5.81
N SER A 134 16.64 24.72 -5.43
CA SER A 134 16.98 24.30 -4.06
C SER A 134 18.12 25.04 -3.34
N SER A 135 18.56 26.20 -3.82
CA SER A 135 19.80 26.86 -3.36
C SER A 135 19.80 27.33 -1.89
N ALA A 136 18.67 27.22 -1.17
CA ALA A 136 18.59 27.57 0.24
C ALA A 136 17.90 26.52 1.14
N GLY A 137 17.65 25.29 0.68
CA GLY A 137 17.06 24.24 1.55
C GLY A 137 15.74 24.67 2.18
N GLN A 138 14.83 25.24 1.37
CA GLN A 138 13.55 25.76 1.84
C GLN A 138 12.48 24.66 1.84
N GLY A 139 12.45 23.88 2.92
CA GLY A 139 11.42 22.87 3.15
C GLY A 139 10.04 23.50 3.38
N ARG A 140 9.01 22.79 2.94
CA ARG A 140 7.59 23.09 3.17
C ARG A 140 6.88 21.83 3.64
N VAL A 141 5.99 21.98 4.61
CA VAL A 141 4.89 21.05 4.86
C VAL A 141 3.61 21.80 4.57
N VAL A 142 2.82 21.31 3.63
CA VAL A 142 1.54 21.93 3.24
C VAL A 142 0.40 20.95 3.37
N ARG A 143 -0.80 21.50 3.52
CA ARG A 143 -2.07 20.77 3.49
C ARG A 143 -2.98 21.38 2.44
N TRP A 144 -3.51 20.57 1.53
CA TRP A 144 -4.68 20.93 0.76
C TRP A 144 -5.94 20.73 1.61
N ASN A 145 -6.68 21.81 1.87
CA ASN A 145 -7.85 21.78 2.75
C ASN A 145 -9.19 21.57 2.01
N GLY A 146 -9.14 21.33 0.70
CA GLY A 146 -10.32 21.23 -0.17
C GLY A 146 -10.56 22.47 -1.02
N SER A 147 -9.98 23.63 -0.67
CA SER A 147 -10.12 24.87 -1.45
C SER A 147 -8.83 25.67 -1.61
N SER A 148 -7.90 25.59 -0.66
CA SER A 148 -6.60 26.23 -0.71
C SER A 148 -5.51 25.39 -0.05
N PHE A 149 -4.26 25.83 -0.16
CA PHE A 149 -3.14 25.29 0.62
C PHE A 149 -2.98 26.04 1.93
N ASP A 150 -2.90 25.28 3.02
CA ASP A 150 -2.43 25.77 4.31
C ASP A 150 -0.95 25.43 4.46
N LEU A 151 -0.16 26.42 4.87
CA LEU A 151 1.25 26.21 5.22
C LEU A 151 1.34 25.72 6.67
N ILE A 152 1.78 24.47 6.85
CA ILE A 152 1.87 23.82 8.17
C ILE A 152 3.24 24.09 8.80
N ALA A 153 4.31 23.92 8.03
CA ALA A 153 5.67 24.20 8.49
C ALA A 153 6.55 24.72 7.34
N ARG A 154 7.52 25.55 7.69
CA ARG A 154 8.47 26.16 6.77
C ARG A 154 9.83 26.30 7.45
N THR A 155 10.89 25.98 6.72
CA THR A 155 12.27 26.19 7.18
C THR A 155 12.48 27.63 7.64
N GLY A 156 13.05 27.80 8.84
CA GLY A 156 13.31 29.10 9.44
C GLY A 156 12.15 29.69 10.26
N ASP A 157 10.93 29.15 10.15
CA ASP A 157 9.82 29.61 11.01
C ASP A 157 9.96 29.02 12.42
N ALA A 158 9.52 29.77 13.44
CA ALA A 158 9.48 29.26 14.81
C ALA A 158 8.33 28.25 14.98
N PRO A 159 8.59 27.04 15.48
CA PRO A 159 7.53 26.07 15.75
C PRO A 159 6.60 26.58 16.85
N THR A 160 5.30 26.59 16.59
CA THR A 160 4.31 27.00 17.60
C THR A 160 4.09 25.84 18.58
N GLY A 161 4.08 26.12 19.89
CA GLY A 161 3.82 25.10 20.92
C GLY A 161 5.02 24.24 21.34
N PHE A 162 6.21 24.50 20.80
CA PHE A 162 7.43 23.80 21.20
C PHE A 162 8.13 24.52 22.37
N PRO A 163 8.94 23.79 23.17
CA PRO A 163 9.76 24.39 24.20
C PRO A 163 10.62 25.53 23.63
N ALA A 164 10.89 26.55 24.46
CA ALA A 164 11.55 27.79 24.04
C ALA A 164 12.97 27.62 23.47
N TYR A 165 13.58 26.44 23.61
CA TYR A 165 14.88 26.14 22.99
C TYR A 165 14.77 25.76 21.51
N VAL A 166 13.59 25.43 20.98
CA VAL A 166 13.42 25.21 19.53
C VAL A 166 13.13 26.55 18.87
N SER A 167 14.18 27.20 18.34
CA SER A 167 14.04 28.57 17.83
C SER A 167 13.47 28.62 16.41
N THR A 168 13.83 27.67 15.54
CA THR A 168 13.32 27.58 14.16
C THR A 168 13.30 26.14 13.63
N TRP A 169 12.38 25.84 12.71
CA TRP A 169 12.43 24.62 11.90
C TRP A 169 13.70 24.57 11.02
N GLY A 170 14.26 23.38 10.87
CA GLY A 170 15.44 23.14 10.04
C GLY A 170 15.16 23.02 8.54
N ALA A 171 16.14 22.47 7.82
CA ALA A 171 16.22 22.55 6.37
C ALA A 171 15.35 21.53 5.61
N THR A 172 14.98 20.39 6.23
CA THR A 172 14.20 19.36 5.54
C THR A 172 13.02 18.87 6.36
N PHE A 173 11.95 18.55 5.64
CA PHE A 173 10.76 17.88 6.14
C PHE A 173 10.50 16.66 5.26
N THR A 174 10.03 15.58 5.86
CA THR A 174 9.65 14.34 5.17
C THR A 174 8.37 13.78 5.78
N ASP A 175 7.81 12.74 5.16
CA ASP A 175 6.80 11.88 5.79
C ASP A 175 5.53 12.61 6.27
N ALA A 176 5.05 13.58 5.49
CA ALA A 176 3.79 14.24 5.82
C ALA A 176 2.63 13.23 5.83
N ALA A 177 1.98 13.09 6.98
CA ALA A 177 0.78 12.29 7.19
C ALA A 177 -0.38 13.19 7.62
N ILE A 178 -1.59 12.91 7.16
CA ILE A 178 -2.79 13.69 7.50
C ILE A 178 -3.84 12.78 8.14
N ASP A 179 -4.45 13.24 9.22
CA ASP A 179 -5.56 12.57 9.89
C ASP A 179 -6.93 13.05 9.33
N ASN A 180 -8.02 12.38 9.71
CA ASN A 180 -9.38 12.71 9.31
C ASN A 180 -9.87 14.05 9.90
N ALA A 181 -9.29 14.52 11.01
CA ALA A 181 -9.54 15.87 11.51
C ALA A 181 -8.79 16.95 10.69
N GLY A 182 -7.91 16.55 9.77
CA GLY A 182 -7.06 17.40 8.95
C GLY A 182 -5.76 17.80 9.64
N GLY A 183 -5.46 17.27 10.82
CA GLY A 183 -4.17 17.41 11.48
C GLY A 183 -3.05 16.81 10.64
N VAL A 184 -1.87 17.43 10.61
CA VAL A 184 -0.73 17.00 9.79
C VAL A 184 0.47 16.71 10.66
N GLY A 185 0.93 15.45 10.62
CA GLY A 185 2.19 15.03 11.22
C GLY A 185 3.28 14.93 10.16
N PHE A 186 4.54 15.03 10.56
CA PHE A 186 5.69 14.99 9.65
C PHE A 186 6.98 14.73 10.42
N VAL A 187 8.02 14.33 9.70
CA VAL A 187 9.40 14.30 10.21
C VAL A 187 10.08 15.61 9.83
N ALA A 188 10.81 16.19 10.77
CA ALA A 188 11.63 17.38 10.55
C ALA A 188 13.07 17.09 10.98
N THR A 189 14.03 17.68 10.26
CA THR A 189 15.46 17.55 10.59
C THR A 189 16.08 18.92 10.88
N ASN A 190 17.25 18.93 11.53
CA ASN A 190 18.12 20.08 11.71
C ASN A 190 17.48 21.28 12.45
N PHE A 191 16.78 21.02 13.54
CA PHE A 191 16.24 22.06 14.42
C PHE A 191 17.35 22.93 15.04
N PHE A 192 17.35 24.23 14.75
CA PHE A 192 18.40 25.12 15.25
C PHE A 192 18.05 25.72 16.61
N ALA A 193 18.87 25.40 17.61
CA ALA A 193 19.52 26.36 18.51
C ALA A 193 20.60 25.59 19.31
N SER A 194 21.89 25.77 18.98
CA SER A 194 23.06 25.21 19.71
C SER A 194 23.16 23.68 19.89
N ASP A 195 22.15 22.90 19.51
CA ASP A 195 22.10 21.47 19.77
C ASP A 195 22.66 20.64 18.60
N PHE A 196 23.71 19.90 18.94
CA PHE A 196 24.20 18.62 18.41
C PHE A 196 23.86 18.27 16.93
N ASN A 197 24.91 18.16 16.10
CA ASN A 197 24.90 17.69 14.72
C ASN A 197 23.84 16.61 14.41
N GLY A 198 22.67 16.99 13.85
CA GLY A 198 21.77 16.06 13.16
C GLY A 198 20.41 15.75 13.80
N ASN A 199 19.80 16.61 14.61
CA ASN A 199 18.51 16.28 15.26
C ASN A 199 17.32 16.10 14.29
N GLU A 200 16.70 14.92 14.35
CA GLU A 200 15.41 14.59 13.75
C GLU A 200 14.31 14.49 14.82
N ALA A 201 13.09 14.87 14.45
CA ALA A 201 11.93 14.72 15.30
C ALA A 201 10.68 14.37 14.50
N ILE A 202 9.83 13.55 15.10
CA ILE A 202 8.49 13.25 14.61
C ILE A 202 7.51 14.22 15.27
N ILE A 203 6.78 14.96 14.44
CA ILE A 203 5.70 15.86 14.86
C ILE A 203 4.37 15.15 14.60
N GLY A 204 3.55 15.02 15.63
CA GLY A 204 2.25 14.35 15.53
C GLY A 204 1.21 15.21 14.81
N SER A 205 0.12 14.57 14.36
CA SER A 205 -0.92 15.24 13.55
C SER A 205 -1.65 16.39 14.26
N ALA A 206 -1.65 16.40 15.59
CA ALA A 206 -2.11 17.53 16.39
C ALA A 206 -1.25 18.81 16.23
N GLY A 207 -0.17 18.78 15.44
CA GLY A 207 0.65 19.92 15.02
C GLY A 207 1.55 20.53 16.08
N ASN A 208 1.31 20.24 17.37
CA ASN A 208 1.97 20.89 18.50
C ASN A 208 2.66 19.92 19.48
N ALA A 209 2.63 18.62 19.21
CA ALA A 209 3.25 17.61 20.06
C ALA A 209 4.35 16.88 19.30
N SER A 210 5.57 16.91 19.83
CA SER A 210 6.62 16.00 19.40
C SER A 210 6.29 14.60 19.93
N LEU A 211 6.23 13.63 19.02
CA LEU A 211 6.00 12.22 19.36
C LEU A 211 7.30 11.51 19.73
N MET A 212 8.40 11.92 19.09
CA MET A 212 9.72 11.34 19.26
C MET A 212 10.78 12.35 18.82
N ARG A 213 11.92 12.35 19.52
CA ARG A 213 13.13 13.09 19.17
C ARG A 213 14.34 12.20 19.35
N ILE A 214 15.23 12.18 18.35
CA ILE A 214 16.48 11.44 18.48
C ILE A 214 17.33 12.02 19.61
N LEU A 215 18.17 11.19 20.22
CA LEU A 215 19.04 11.49 21.36
C LEU A 215 18.31 11.97 22.64
N GLU A 216 16.98 11.97 22.65
CA GLU A 216 16.16 12.36 23.80
C GLU A 216 15.10 11.30 24.14
N THR A 217 14.47 10.71 23.12
CA THR A 217 13.44 9.70 23.32
C THR A 217 14.04 8.31 23.42
N VAL A 218 13.65 7.55 24.44
CA VAL A 218 13.97 6.12 24.58
C VAL A 218 12.69 5.33 24.24
N PRO A 219 12.62 4.65 23.09
CA PRO A 219 11.51 3.75 22.80
C PRO A 219 11.40 2.67 23.89
N THR A 220 10.19 2.45 24.40
CA THR A 220 9.96 1.43 25.43
C THR A 220 10.00 0.02 24.84
N GLY A 221 10.29 -1.01 25.65
CA GLY A 221 10.23 -2.40 25.19
C GLY A 221 11.42 -2.87 24.33
N GLN A 222 12.55 -2.15 24.34
CA GLN A 222 13.76 -2.61 23.66
C GLN A 222 14.23 -3.98 24.17
N ALA A 223 14.83 -4.76 23.27
CA ALA A 223 15.36 -6.08 23.54
C ALA A 223 16.32 -6.09 24.73
N GLY A 224 16.23 -7.12 25.57
CA GLY A 224 17.05 -7.25 26.79
C GLY A 224 16.76 -6.19 27.87
N GLY A 225 15.72 -5.38 27.72
CA GLY A 225 15.43 -4.26 28.64
C GLY A 225 16.37 -3.08 28.47
N ALA A 226 16.97 -2.93 27.28
CA ALA A 226 17.82 -1.79 26.96
C ALA A 226 17.05 -0.46 27.05
N SER A 227 17.80 0.63 27.18
CA SER A 227 17.26 1.98 27.31
C SER A 227 18.00 2.95 26.40
N ASN A 228 18.32 2.53 25.18
CA ASN A 228 19.06 3.36 24.25
C ASN A 228 18.13 4.44 23.66
N PHE A 229 18.70 5.60 23.35
CA PHE A 229 17.96 6.66 22.67
C PHE A 229 17.72 6.29 21.21
N ALA A 230 16.62 6.77 20.63
CA ALA A 230 16.48 6.83 19.17
C ALA A 230 17.66 7.63 18.59
N LEU A 231 18.30 7.13 17.55
CA LEU A 231 19.49 7.74 16.93
C LEU A 231 19.18 8.32 15.55
N ASP A 232 18.18 7.75 14.86
CA ASP A 232 17.82 8.10 13.49
C ASP A 232 16.38 7.68 13.19
N VAL A 233 15.73 8.36 12.25
CA VAL A 233 14.47 7.97 11.62
C VAL A 233 14.71 7.75 10.13
N ASP A 234 14.47 6.53 9.68
CA ASP A 234 14.56 6.22 8.27
C ASP A 234 13.54 7.08 7.51
N THR A 235 14.05 7.86 6.56
CA THR A 235 13.23 8.70 5.69
C THR A 235 12.20 7.83 4.93
N GLY A 236 10.95 8.28 4.85
CA GLY A 236 9.89 7.52 4.15
C GLY A 236 9.09 6.59 5.07
N THR A 237 9.44 6.51 6.36
CA THR A 237 8.93 5.44 7.24
C THR A 237 7.98 5.90 8.33
N TYR A 238 7.94 7.19 8.67
CA TYR A 238 6.91 7.69 9.57
C TYR A 238 5.53 7.63 8.93
N GLN A 239 4.59 6.99 9.62
CA GLN A 239 3.20 6.86 9.19
C GLN A 239 2.29 6.94 10.42
N ALA A 240 1.09 7.48 10.22
CA ALA A 240 0.07 7.60 11.26
C ALA A 240 -1.28 7.12 10.74
N ASP A 241 -2.11 6.64 11.65
CA ASP A 241 -3.50 6.30 11.35
C ASP A 241 -4.34 7.57 11.12
N GLN A 242 -5.57 7.35 10.69
CA GLN A 242 -6.54 8.41 10.39
C GLN A 242 -6.92 9.29 11.59
N ASN A 243 -6.56 8.91 12.82
CA ASN A 243 -6.86 9.69 14.01
C ASN A 243 -5.59 10.33 14.59
N GLY A 244 -4.42 10.08 13.98
CA GLY A 244 -3.11 10.40 14.55
C GLY A 244 -2.83 9.73 15.90
N SER A 245 -3.67 8.76 16.30
CA SER A 245 -3.63 8.13 17.62
C SER A 245 -2.69 6.93 17.61
N ASN A 246 -2.60 6.25 16.46
CA ASN A 246 -1.56 5.28 16.20
C ASN A 246 -0.56 5.84 15.19
N TRP A 247 0.71 5.54 15.40
CA TRP A 247 1.81 5.94 14.52
C TRP A 247 2.96 4.95 14.63
N LEU A 248 3.77 4.87 13.58
CA LEU A 248 5.01 4.10 13.56
C LEU A 248 6.13 4.83 12.84
N TRP A 249 7.35 4.35 13.05
CA TRP A 249 8.54 4.71 12.30
C TRP A 249 9.56 3.57 12.32
N LEU A 250 10.41 3.52 11.31
CA LEU A 250 11.63 2.71 11.30
C LEU A 250 12.83 3.62 11.54
N GLY A 251 13.87 3.11 12.18
CA GLY A 251 15.10 3.85 12.40
C GLY A 251 16.02 3.11 13.34
N GLU A 252 16.89 3.83 14.03
CA GLU A 252 17.98 3.24 14.82
C GLU A 252 17.88 3.59 16.30
N VAL A 253 18.31 2.68 17.18
CA VAL A 253 18.48 2.93 18.63
C VAL A 253 19.88 2.59 19.14
N ASN A 254 20.76 2.03 18.32
CA ASN A 254 22.11 1.66 18.73
C ASN A 254 23.08 1.90 17.57
N THR A 255 24.39 1.92 17.84
CA THR A 255 25.44 2.00 16.82
C THR A 255 26.01 0.62 16.45
N ILE A 256 25.56 -0.44 17.14
CA ILE A 256 25.91 -1.82 16.83
C ILE A 256 25.01 -2.29 15.69
N ALA A 257 25.58 -2.44 14.48
CA ALA A 257 24.91 -2.76 13.22
C ALA A 257 24.14 -4.10 13.16
N THR A 258 24.00 -4.82 14.27
CA THR A 258 23.23 -6.06 14.38
C THR A 258 22.10 -5.96 15.40
N GLU A 259 21.96 -4.81 16.06
CA GLU A 259 21.02 -4.53 17.15
C GLU A 259 20.47 -3.10 17.07
N ASP A 260 20.74 -2.39 15.97
CA ASP A 260 20.49 -0.97 15.79
C ASP A 260 19.11 -0.69 15.24
N LYS A 261 18.65 -1.43 14.22
CA LYS A 261 17.33 -1.13 13.63
C LYS A 261 16.15 -1.56 14.49
N VAL A 262 15.17 -0.67 14.56
CA VAL A 262 13.89 -0.87 15.24
C VAL A 262 12.73 -0.44 14.36
N LEU A 263 11.61 -1.17 14.51
CA LEU A 263 10.28 -0.68 14.21
C LEU A 263 9.62 -0.28 15.52
N VAL A 264 9.23 0.98 15.63
CA VAL A 264 8.56 1.51 16.82
C VAL A 264 7.11 1.86 16.46
N ARG A 265 6.17 1.41 17.28
CA ARG A 265 4.74 1.73 17.20
C ARG A 265 4.32 2.41 18.50
N ASN A 266 3.75 3.61 18.41
CA ASN A 266 3.26 4.37 19.56
C ASN A 266 4.30 4.53 20.69
N GLY A 267 5.57 4.72 20.34
CA GLY A 267 6.68 4.86 21.30
C GLY A 267 7.16 3.55 21.93
N ALA A 268 6.63 2.39 21.54
CA ALA A 268 7.10 1.07 21.94
C ALA A 268 7.73 0.31 20.77
N VAL A 269 8.83 -0.39 21.02
CA VAL A 269 9.48 -1.26 20.04
C VAL A 269 8.55 -2.43 19.73
N ALA A 270 8.22 -2.59 18.44
CA ALA A 270 7.42 -3.70 17.93
C ALA A 270 8.31 -4.81 17.36
N ILE A 271 9.38 -4.45 16.63
CA ILE A 271 10.37 -5.38 16.08
C ILE A 271 11.75 -4.74 16.23
N GLN A 272 12.77 -5.52 16.58
CA GLN A 272 14.14 -5.05 16.74
C GLN A 272 15.14 -6.07 16.20
N GLU A 273 16.16 -5.60 15.48
CA GLU A 273 17.30 -6.42 15.08
C GLU A 273 18.02 -7.03 16.28
N GLY A 274 18.60 -8.22 16.10
CA GLY A 274 19.24 -8.97 17.18
C GLY A 274 18.25 -9.66 18.14
N SER A 275 16.94 -9.44 17.97
CA SER A 275 15.89 -10.11 18.74
C SER A 275 15.00 -11.01 17.88
N VAL A 276 14.42 -12.07 18.46
CA VAL A 276 13.40 -12.88 17.78
C VAL A 276 12.07 -12.15 17.81
N ILE A 277 11.29 -12.25 16.73
CA ILE A 277 9.94 -11.66 16.68
C ILE A 277 9.08 -12.31 17.77
N ALA A 278 8.54 -11.48 18.66
CA ALA A 278 7.74 -11.95 19.79
C ALA A 278 6.53 -12.77 19.31
N GLY A 279 6.29 -13.93 19.93
CA GLY A 279 5.19 -14.83 19.59
C GLY A 279 5.40 -15.68 18.33
N SER A 280 6.50 -15.51 17.59
CA SER A 280 6.86 -16.38 16.47
C SER A 280 7.50 -17.70 16.93
N ASP A 281 7.59 -18.66 16.01
CA ASP A 281 8.35 -19.91 16.18
C ASP A 281 9.84 -19.77 15.78
N PHE A 282 10.30 -18.54 15.46
CA PHE A 282 11.67 -18.30 15.05
C PHE A 282 12.66 -18.45 16.19
N THR A 283 13.79 -19.09 15.88
CA THR A 283 14.94 -19.18 16.78
C THR A 283 16.08 -18.23 16.37
N SER A 284 16.13 -17.85 15.10
CA SER A 284 17.12 -16.91 14.57
C SER A 284 16.63 -15.48 14.76
N PRO A 285 17.48 -14.55 15.24
CA PRO A 285 17.07 -13.17 15.44
C PRO A 285 16.84 -12.44 14.11
N VAL A 286 16.06 -11.37 14.17
CA VAL A 286 15.90 -10.42 13.07
C VAL A 286 17.27 -9.83 12.72
N ALA A 287 17.60 -9.85 11.42
CA ALA A 287 18.81 -9.27 10.87
C ALA A 287 18.55 -8.05 9.99
N SER A 288 17.32 -7.86 9.52
CA SER A 288 16.92 -6.64 8.80
C SER A 288 15.43 -6.38 8.92
N ILE A 289 15.03 -5.11 9.08
CA ILE A 289 13.64 -4.66 8.86
C ILE A 289 13.63 -3.81 7.57
N THR A 290 13.06 -4.35 6.50
CA THR A 290 13.21 -3.75 5.15
C THR A 290 12.10 -2.75 4.83
N ALA A 291 10.90 -2.96 5.35
CA ALA A 291 9.78 -2.04 5.18
C ALA A 291 8.75 -2.22 6.28
N ALA A 292 8.07 -1.14 6.63
CA ALA A 292 6.90 -1.13 7.49
C ALA A 292 5.84 -0.17 6.93
N VAL A 293 4.57 -0.49 7.20
CA VAL A 293 3.43 0.32 6.78
C VAL A 293 2.43 0.38 7.91
N MET A 294 1.88 1.56 8.17
CA MET A 294 0.68 1.73 8.97
C MET A 294 -0.45 2.04 8.01
N GLU A 295 -1.47 1.19 8.03
CA GLU A 295 -2.69 1.45 7.33
C GLU A 295 -3.49 2.54 8.07
N PRO A 296 -4.31 3.34 7.37
CA PRO A 296 -5.06 4.42 8.00
C PRO A 296 -6.01 3.96 9.12
N THR A 297 -6.35 2.67 9.19
CA THR A 297 -7.17 2.10 10.29
C THR A 297 -6.37 1.77 11.55
N GLY A 298 -5.03 1.89 11.52
CA GLY A 298 -4.14 1.60 12.65
C GLY A 298 -3.55 0.18 12.66
N ASP A 299 -3.97 -0.66 11.73
CA ASP A 299 -3.29 -1.90 11.37
C ASP A 299 -1.88 -1.61 10.86
N TRP A 300 -0.94 -2.50 11.17
CA TRP A 300 0.44 -2.33 10.71
C TRP A 300 1.04 -3.65 10.20
N LEU A 301 1.91 -3.51 9.21
CA LEU A 301 2.64 -4.62 8.63
C LEU A 301 4.13 -4.28 8.55
N ALA A 302 4.96 -5.32 8.62
CA ALA A 302 6.39 -5.20 8.45
C ALA A 302 6.92 -6.40 7.67
N ARG A 303 8.02 -6.21 6.95
CA ARG A 303 8.77 -7.31 6.32
C ARG A 303 10.26 -7.16 6.58
N GLY A 304 10.95 -8.28 6.61
CA GLY A 304 12.37 -8.31 6.93
C GLY A 304 13.00 -9.67 6.72
N SER A 305 14.16 -9.84 7.35
CA SER A 305 14.91 -11.09 7.33
C SER A 305 15.49 -11.41 8.71
N ASN A 306 15.75 -12.69 8.94
CA ASN A 306 16.49 -13.18 10.09
C ASN A 306 17.95 -13.48 9.70
N ALA A 307 18.81 -13.64 10.70
CA ALA A 307 20.25 -13.89 10.50
C ALA A 307 20.57 -15.22 9.79
N ASP A 308 19.60 -16.14 9.70
CA ASP A 308 19.70 -17.40 8.97
C ASP A 308 19.26 -17.29 7.51
N GLY A 309 18.85 -16.10 7.06
CA GLY A 309 18.37 -15.83 5.71
C GLY A 309 16.87 -16.08 5.51
N THR A 310 16.12 -16.53 6.53
CA THR A 310 14.66 -16.60 6.43
C THR A 310 14.10 -15.19 6.33
N THR A 311 13.31 -14.92 5.28
CA THR A 311 12.56 -13.67 5.14
C THR A 311 11.14 -13.86 5.67
N TRP A 312 10.50 -12.78 6.09
CA TRP A 312 9.19 -12.84 6.74
C TRP A 312 8.34 -11.60 6.49
N VAL A 313 7.04 -11.74 6.70
CA VAL A 313 6.04 -10.67 6.78
C VAL A 313 5.24 -10.83 8.05
N THR A 314 5.03 -9.74 8.78
CA THR A 314 4.14 -9.67 9.94
C THR A 314 2.91 -8.81 9.65
N TYR A 315 1.78 -9.19 10.25
CA TYR A 315 0.56 -8.37 10.36
C TYR A 315 0.23 -8.22 11.85
N ASN A 316 0.17 -6.98 12.33
CA ASN A 316 -0.06 -6.65 13.74
C ASN A 316 0.86 -7.43 14.71
N GLY A 317 2.13 -7.60 14.33
CA GLY A 317 3.16 -8.30 15.11
C GLY A 317 3.17 -9.82 14.95
N SER A 318 2.14 -10.42 14.36
CA SER A 318 2.08 -11.86 14.09
C SER A 318 2.72 -12.18 12.74
N VAL A 319 3.58 -13.20 12.67
CA VAL A 319 4.17 -13.66 11.41
C VAL A 319 3.10 -14.33 10.55
N VAL A 320 2.80 -13.77 9.38
CA VAL A 320 1.76 -14.26 8.46
C VAL A 320 2.33 -14.94 7.21
N ALA A 321 3.59 -14.67 6.88
CA ALA A 321 4.30 -15.34 5.78
C ALA A 321 5.80 -15.44 6.07
N ARG A 322 6.46 -16.48 5.57
CA ARG A 322 7.92 -16.66 5.62
C ARG A 322 8.45 -17.44 4.42
N SER A 323 9.70 -17.18 4.03
CA SER A 323 10.35 -17.96 2.97
C SER A 323 10.45 -19.43 3.34
N GLY A 324 10.30 -20.31 2.35
CA GLY A 324 10.18 -21.76 2.52
C GLY A 324 8.82 -22.25 3.05
N GLY A 325 7.98 -21.35 3.58
CA GLY A 325 6.59 -21.67 3.93
C GLY A 325 5.67 -21.69 2.70
N PRO A 326 4.56 -22.43 2.74
CA PRO A 326 3.62 -22.48 1.62
C PRO A 326 3.02 -21.09 1.35
N ILE A 327 2.74 -20.76 0.07
CA ILE A 327 2.23 -19.43 -0.28
C ILE A 327 0.84 -19.17 0.31
N PHE A 328 0.05 -20.22 0.51
CA PHE A 328 -1.19 -20.25 1.29
C PHE A 328 -1.37 -21.66 1.87
N ALA A 329 -2.27 -21.83 2.85
CA ALA A 329 -2.50 -23.12 3.50
C ALA A 329 -2.80 -24.25 2.49
N GLY A 330 -2.02 -25.32 2.54
CA GLY A 330 -2.16 -26.48 1.62
C GLY A 330 -1.47 -26.34 0.26
N SER A 331 -0.88 -25.19 -0.07
CA SER A 331 -0.11 -25.04 -1.31
C SER A 331 1.21 -25.82 -1.27
N SER A 332 1.59 -26.41 -2.40
CA SER A 332 2.94 -26.98 -2.61
C SER A 332 3.96 -25.93 -3.08
N GLU A 333 3.49 -24.79 -3.58
CA GLU A 333 4.32 -23.63 -3.90
C GLU A 333 4.67 -22.90 -2.59
N THR A 334 5.94 -22.54 -2.41
CA THR A 334 6.44 -21.88 -1.20
C THR A 334 7.01 -20.51 -1.51
N TRP A 335 6.92 -19.57 -0.56
CA TRP A 335 7.54 -18.26 -0.67
C TRP A 335 9.07 -18.34 -0.81
N SER A 336 9.65 -17.52 -1.68
CA SER A 336 11.09 -17.31 -1.81
C SER A 336 11.51 -15.91 -1.37
N SER A 337 10.70 -14.89 -1.65
CA SER A 337 10.94 -13.49 -1.26
C SER A 337 9.66 -12.68 -1.22
N PHE A 338 9.66 -11.54 -0.52
CA PHE A 338 8.53 -10.63 -0.42
C PHE A 338 8.80 -9.30 -1.11
N VAL A 339 7.78 -8.72 -1.75
CA VAL A 339 7.84 -7.46 -2.49
C VAL A 339 7.05 -6.37 -1.77
N ASP A 340 5.80 -6.66 -1.39
CA ASP A 340 4.91 -5.68 -0.76
C ASP A 340 3.92 -6.36 0.20
N MET A 341 3.35 -5.58 1.12
CA MET A 341 2.31 -6.01 2.04
C MET A 341 1.35 -4.84 2.32
N LYS A 342 0.05 -5.12 2.36
CA LYS A 342 -1.01 -4.13 2.61
C LYS A 342 -2.18 -4.77 3.37
N ALA A 343 -2.94 -3.97 4.10
CA ALA A 343 -4.20 -4.40 4.72
C ALA A 343 -5.33 -3.41 4.43
N ASP A 344 -6.57 -3.89 4.43
CA ASP A 344 -7.76 -3.07 4.19
C ASP A 344 -8.28 -2.41 5.47
N GLY A 345 -7.86 -2.89 6.64
CA GLY A 345 -8.32 -2.40 7.93
C GLY A 345 -9.60 -3.03 8.45
N ARG A 346 -10.08 -4.09 7.78
CA ARG A 346 -11.20 -4.95 8.20
C ARG A 346 -10.71 -6.35 8.58
N GLY A 347 -9.43 -6.48 8.91
CA GLY A 347 -8.79 -7.77 9.20
C GLY A 347 -8.19 -8.46 7.98
N ASN A 348 -8.43 -7.96 6.76
CA ASN A 348 -7.84 -8.55 5.56
C ASN A 348 -6.47 -7.96 5.26
N TYR A 349 -5.56 -8.81 4.84
CA TYR A 349 -4.23 -8.44 4.39
C TYR A 349 -3.83 -9.20 3.13
N VAL A 350 -2.95 -8.58 2.36
CA VAL A 350 -2.33 -9.18 1.18
C VAL A 350 -0.83 -9.21 1.33
N VAL A 351 -0.23 -10.29 0.88
CA VAL A 351 1.22 -10.46 0.76
C VAL A 351 1.57 -10.65 -0.70
N ALA A 352 2.40 -9.76 -1.24
CA ALA A 352 2.91 -9.83 -2.59
C ALA A 352 4.38 -10.30 -2.56
N GLY A 353 4.73 -11.29 -3.37
CA GLY A 353 6.07 -11.85 -3.35
C GLY A 353 6.33 -12.84 -4.49
N ASN A 354 7.47 -13.51 -4.42
CA ASN A 354 7.83 -14.58 -5.34
C ASN A 354 7.68 -15.93 -4.63
N GLY A 355 7.13 -16.91 -5.34
CA GLY A 355 7.11 -18.31 -4.95
C GLY A 355 8.36 -19.06 -5.41
N ASN A 356 8.23 -20.38 -5.50
CA ASN A 356 9.18 -21.30 -6.10
C ASN A 356 8.55 -22.08 -7.26
N ASN A 357 7.58 -21.49 -7.95
CA ASN A 357 6.87 -22.16 -9.03
C ASN A 357 7.87 -22.62 -10.11
N ALA A 358 7.72 -23.88 -10.56
CA ALA A 358 8.61 -24.44 -11.58
C ALA A 358 8.54 -23.66 -12.90
N ASN A 359 7.38 -23.06 -13.20
CA ASN A 359 7.27 -22.09 -14.28
C ASN A 359 7.63 -20.70 -13.76
N THR A 360 8.85 -20.27 -14.08
CA THR A 360 9.40 -18.98 -13.63
C THR A 360 8.67 -17.76 -14.22
N LEU A 361 7.78 -17.94 -15.19
CA LEU A 361 6.98 -16.86 -15.79
C LEU A 361 5.72 -16.52 -15.00
N ILE A 362 5.40 -17.32 -13.98
CA ILE A 362 4.22 -17.15 -13.13
C ILE A 362 4.62 -17.15 -11.63
N ASN A 363 5.86 -16.77 -11.33
CA ASN A 363 6.45 -17.00 -10.02
C ASN A 363 6.05 -15.91 -9.01
N SER A 364 5.68 -14.70 -9.46
CA SER A 364 5.17 -13.68 -8.55
C SER A 364 3.67 -13.86 -8.29
N VAL A 365 3.25 -13.74 -7.02
CA VAL A 365 1.87 -13.90 -6.55
C VAL A 365 1.50 -12.88 -5.50
N VAL A 366 0.24 -12.48 -5.48
CA VAL A 366 -0.42 -11.76 -4.38
C VAL A 366 -1.37 -12.74 -3.72
N VAL A 367 -1.17 -12.98 -2.43
CA VAL A 367 -2.00 -13.88 -1.62
C VAL A 367 -2.80 -13.07 -0.62
N LEU A 368 -4.11 -13.30 -0.61
CA LEU A 368 -5.04 -12.76 0.37
C LEU A 368 -5.09 -13.68 1.59
N ASN A 369 -4.88 -13.12 2.78
CA ASN A 369 -5.04 -13.75 4.10
C ASN A 369 -4.30 -15.09 4.29
N GLY A 370 -3.26 -15.37 3.49
CA GLY A 370 -2.61 -16.69 3.49
C GLY A 370 -3.52 -17.84 3.02
N GLN A 371 -4.62 -17.52 2.32
CA GLN A 371 -5.66 -18.46 1.92
C GLN A 371 -5.68 -18.72 0.42
N ARG A 372 -5.59 -17.68 -0.42
CA ARG A 372 -5.69 -17.83 -1.89
C ARG A 372 -4.92 -16.78 -2.66
N VAL A 373 -4.53 -17.11 -3.89
CA VAL A 373 -3.89 -16.19 -4.85
C VAL A 373 -4.98 -15.34 -5.53
N ILE A 374 -4.83 -14.01 -5.46
CA ILE A 374 -5.75 -13.04 -6.09
C ILE A 374 -5.17 -12.38 -7.34
N VAL A 375 -3.84 -12.34 -7.46
CA VAL A 375 -3.12 -11.85 -8.65
C VAL A 375 -1.87 -12.70 -8.81
N ARG A 376 -1.55 -13.07 -10.05
CA ARG A 376 -0.33 -13.78 -10.42
C ARG A 376 0.34 -13.10 -11.60
N GLU A 377 1.66 -13.24 -11.66
CA GLU A 377 2.42 -12.91 -12.85
C GLU A 377 1.87 -13.65 -14.08
N SER A 378 1.82 -12.96 -15.21
CA SER A 378 1.20 -13.40 -16.46
C SER A 378 -0.32 -13.57 -16.43
N ASP A 379 -1.04 -13.07 -15.42
CA ASP A 379 -2.49 -12.89 -15.52
C ASP A 379 -2.83 -11.87 -16.61
N GLY A 380 -3.89 -12.15 -17.40
CA GLY A 380 -4.31 -11.31 -18.52
C GLY A 380 -4.98 -10.01 -18.05
N VAL A 381 -4.71 -8.92 -18.77
CA VAL A 381 -5.30 -7.60 -18.55
C VAL A 381 -5.92 -7.11 -19.86
N ASP A 382 -7.21 -6.81 -19.82
CA ASP A 382 -7.98 -6.30 -20.94
C ASP A 382 -8.11 -4.77 -20.82
N PHE A 383 -7.46 -4.05 -21.74
CA PHE A 383 -7.49 -2.59 -21.83
C PHE A 383 -8.59 -2.10 -22.77
N THR A 384 -9.07 -2.95 -23.68
CA THR A 384 -10.03 -2.57 -24.73
C THR A 384 -11.47 -2.91 -24.39
N GLY A 385 -11.70 -3.75 -23.38
CA GLY A 385 -13.01 -4.22 -22.96
C GLY A 385 -13.61 -5.26 -23.91
N ASP A 386 -12.79 -5.93 -24.71
CA ASP A 386 -13.23 -6.93 -25.68
C ASP A 386 -13.19 -8.38 -25.15
N ASN A 387 -12.87 -8.54 -23.85
CA ASN A 387 -12.64 -9.80 -23.14
C ASN A 387 -11.42 -10.60 -23.62
N THR A 388 -10.50 -9.96 -24.34
CA THR A 388 -9.19 -10.53 -24.69
C THR A 388 -8.10 -9.80 -23.94
N ALA A 389 -7.10 -10.54 -23.43
CA ALA A 389 -5.97 -9.93 -22.77
C ALA A 389 -5.08 -9.17 -23.80
N ASP A 390 -4.99 -7.85 -23.65
CA ASP A 390 -4.07 -6.99 -24.40
C ASP A 390 -2.64 -7.08 -23.84
N PHE A 391 -2.55 -7.22 -22.52
CA PHE A 391 -1.31 -7.29 -21.77
C PHE A 391 -1.40 -8.37 -20.69
N PHE A 392 -0.28 -8.64 -20.04
CA PHE A 392 -0.22 -9.58 -18.94
C PHE A 392 0.58 -8.99 -17.78
N ILE A 393 0.30 -9.39 -16.55
CA ILE A 393 1.05 -8.92 -15.38
C ILE A 393 2.52 -9.30 -15.49
N GLY A 394 3.39 -8.33 -15.29
CA GLY A 394 4.84 -8.46 -15.30
C GLY A 394 5.44 -8.49 -13.90
N THR A 395 6.56 -7.81 -13.72
CA THR A 395 7.24 -7.69 -12.43
C THR A 395 6.41 -6.89 -11.43
N PHE A 396 6.28 -7.46 -10.22
CA PHE A 396 5.61 -6.86 -9.07
C PHE A 396 6.46 -5.75 -8.46
N ARG A 397 5.81 -4.78 -7.81
CA ARG A 397 6.46 -3.63 -7.15
C ARG A 397 5.78 -3.29 -5.83
N ASP A 398 6.46 -2.49 -5.03
CA ASP A 398 6.01 -1.90 -3.76
C ASP A 398 5.06 -0.70 -3.97
N ARG A 399 4.09 -0.86 -4.86
CA ARG A 399 3.17 0.21 -5.29
C ARG A 399 1.74 -0.29 -5.28
N CYS A 400 1.28 -0.70 -4.11
CA CYS A 400 -0.04 -1.27 -3.92
C CYS A 400 -0.83 -0.52 -2.84
N ALA A 401 -2.15 -0.70 -2.84
CA ALA A 401 -3.03 -0.34 -1.74
C ALA A 401 -4.17 -1.37 -1.68
N PHE A 402 -4.62 -1.71 -0.48
CA PHE A 402 -5.77 -2.58 -0.30
C PHE A 402 -6.89 -1.79 0.36
N LEU A 403 -7.95 -1.52 -0.40
CA LEU A 403 -9.02 -0.61 0.03
C LEU A 403 -10.15 -1.39 0.71
N GLN A 404 -10.91 -0.67 1.55
CA GLN A 404 -12.05 -1.22 2.27
C GLN A 404 -13.22 -1.62 1.36
N ASP A 405 -13.24 -1.14 0.13
CA ASP A 405 -14.17 -1.62 -0.89
C ASP A 405 -13.84 -3.06 -1.36
N GLY A 406 -12.84 -3.71 -0.75
CA GLY A 406 -12.39 -5.06 -1.07
C GLY A 406 -11.56 -5.13 -2.36
N TYR A 407 -11.23 -4.00 -2.98
CA TYR A 407 -10.35 -3.98 -4.14
C TYR A 407 -8.88 -3.82 -3.73
N PHE A 408 -8.05 -4.68 -4.30
CA PHE A 408 -6.60 -4.54 -4.26
C PHE A 408 -6.14 -3.75 -5.48
N TYR A 409 -5.59 -2.56 -5.24
CA TYR A 409 -5.01 -1.67 -6.24
C TYR A 409 -3.51 -1.90 -6.33
N PHE A 410 -2.98 -1.96 -7.55
CA PHE A 410 -1.56 -2.21 -7.76
C PHE A 410 -1.05 -1.56 -9.04
N ALA A 411 0.20 -1.11 -9.00
CA ALA A 411 0.90 -0.53 -10.14
C ALA A 411 2.12 -1.39 -10.53
N PHE A 412 1.84 -2.52 -11.17
CA PHE A 412 2.87 -3.45 -11.66
C PHE A 412 3.26 -3.13 -13.10
N SER A 413 4.45 -3.59 -13.48
CA SER A 413 4.86 -3.59 -14.89
C SER A 413 4.08 -4.65 -15.66
N LEU A 414 3.95 -4.50 -16.98
CA LEU A 414 3.21 -5.43 -17.84
C LEU A 414 4.11 -6.12 -18.86
N LYS A 415 3.63 -7.23 -19.40
CA LYS A 415 4.21 -8.02 -20.49
C LYS A 415 3.31 -7.92 -21.72
N SER A 416 3.89 -8.05 -22.91
CA SER A 416 3.12 -8.11 -24.17
C SER A 416 2.46 -9.47 -24.42
N THR A 417 2.98 -10.55 -23.82
CA THR A 417 2.39 -11.89 -23.90
C THR A 417 2.60 -12.62 -22.57
N ALA A 418 1.74 -13.59 -22.24
CA ALA A 418 1.90 -14.43 -21.04
C ALA A 418 3.25 -15.18 -21.00
N ALA A 419 3.83 -15.48 -22.17
CA ALA A 419 5.09 -16.20 -22.31
C ALA A 419 6.32 -15.28 -22.35
N ALA A 420 6.15 -13.95 -22.31
CA ALA A 420 7.28 -13.03 -22.35
C ALA A 420 8.07 -13.10 -21.03
N ALA A 421 9.39 -13.26 -21.15
CA ALA A 421 10.30 -13.25 -20.00
C ALA A 421 10.63 -11.82 -19.51
N GLY A 422 10.26 -10.79 -20.28
CA GLY A 422 10.52 -9.39 -19.97
C GLY A 422 9.27 -8.53 -20.07
N ASN A 423 9.33 -7.37 -19.40
CA ASN A 423 8.26 -6.38 -19.41
C ASN A 423 8.24 -5.59 -20.73
N THR A 424 7.16 -4.84 -20.95
CA THR A 424 7.04 -3.82 -21.99
C THR A 424 8.17 -2.80 -21.88
N SER A 425 8.51 -2.18 -23.03
CA SER A 425 9.58 -1.20 -23.11
C SER A 425 9.38 -0.06 -22.10
N GLY A 426 10.47 0.39 -21.48
CA GLY A 426 10.45 1.46 -20.48
C GLY A 426 10.09 1.00 -19.06
N ASN A 427 9.69 -0.28 -18.87
CA ASN A 427 9.37 -0.85 -17.56
C ASN A 427 8.40 0.05 -16.76
N ARG A 428 7.42 0.61 -17.47
CA ARG A 428 6.42 1.53 -16.93
C ARG A 428 5.23 0.75 -16.39
N VAL A 429 4.49 1.38 -15.49
CA VAL A 429 3.38 0.73 -14.77
C VAL A 429 2.06 1.40 -15.11
N SER A 430 0.99 0.60 -15.14
CA SER A 430 -0.40 1.06 -15.18
C SER A 430 -1.03 0.81 -13.81
N LEU A 431 -2.01 1.62 -13.40
CA LEU A 431 -2.79 1.36 -12.19
C LEU A 431 -3.90 0.38 -12.54
N LEU A 432 -3.87 -0.77 -11.87
CA LEU A 432 -4.82 -1.84 -12.02
C LEU A 432 -5.50 -2.10 -10.68
N ARG A 433 -6.66 -2.75 -10.71
CA ARG A 433 -7.29 -3.27 -9.51
C ARG A 433 -7.95 -4.62 -9.75
N VAL A 434 -8.07 -5.41 -8.69
CA VAL A 434 -8.83 -6.66 -8.68
C VAL A 434 -9.71 -6.69 -7.42
N LYS A 435 -10.91 -7.26 -7.54
CA LYS A 435 -11.76 -7.52 -6.36
C LYS A 435 -11.12 -8.68 -5.58
N ALA A 436 -10.48 -8.36 -4.47
CA ALA A 436 -9.76 -9.31 -3.63
C ALA A 436 -10.70 -10.01 -2.66
N VAL A 437 -11.55 -9.25 -1.98
CA VAL A 437 -12.58 -9.77 -1.09
C VAL A 437 -13.90 -9.55 -1.81
N ALA A 438 -14.57 -10.65 -2.20
CA ALA A 438 -15.98 -10.55 -2.58
C ALA A 438 -16.68 -10.01 -1.34
N ALA A 439 -17.46 -8.94 -1.51
CA ALA A 439 -18.04 -8.29 -0.33
C ALA A 439 -18.89 -9.30 0.45
N CYS A 440 -19.62 -10.16 -0.26
CA CYS A 440 -20.30 -11.33 0.27
C CYS A 440 -20.16 -12.52 -0.67
N ASP A 441 -20.53 -13.70 -0.18
CA ASP A 441 -20.83 -14.90 -0.95
C ASP A 441 -21.98 -14.68 -1.94
N ASN A 442 -22.14 -15.63 -2.86
CA ASN A 442 -23.22 -15.60 -3.82
C ASN A 442 -24.57 -15.86 -3.11
N ILE A 443 -25.61 -15.14 -3.53
CA ILE A 443 -27.00 -15.37 -3.11
C ILE A 443 -27.52 -16.74 -3.51
N ASP A 444 -27.00 -17.32 -4.60
CA ASP A 444 -27.17 -18.76 -4.92
C ASP A 444 -26.44 -19.60 -3.85
N PHE A 445 -27.01 -19.65 -2.64
CA PHE A 445 -26.34 -20.17 -1.46
C PHE A 445 -26.08 -21.67 -1.60
N ASN A 446 -27.00 -22.41 -2.25
CA ASN A 446 -26.87 -23.85 -2.44
C ASN A 446 -26.11 -24.25 -3.73
N ASN A 447 -25.65 -23.25 -4.50
CA ASN A 447 -24.90 -23.37 -5.75
C ASN A 447 -25.58 -24.28 -6.79
N ASN A 448 -26.91 -24.19 -6.90
CA ASN A 448 -27.68 -24.99 -7.86
C ASN A 448 -27.86 -24.30 -9.23
N GLY A 449 -27.44 -23.04 -9.36
CA GLY A 449 -27.50 -22.24 -10.59
C GLY A 449 -28.82 -21.51 -10.81
N VAL A 450 -29.74 -21.55 -9.84
CA VAL A 450 -31.03 -20.83 -9.85
C VAL A 450 -30.96 -19.75 -8.79
N PHE A 451 -30.96 -18.48 -9.21
CA PHE A 451 -30.99 -17.36 -8.27
C PHE A 451 -31.69 -16.14 -8.84
N PRO A 452 -32.31 -15.31 -7.97
CA PRO A 452 -32.63 -15.61 -6.57
C PRO A 452 -33.81 -16.59 -6.44
N GLU A 453 -33.76 -17.54 -5.51
CA GLU A 453 -34.93 -18.36 -5.14
C GLU A 453 -35.12 -18.55 -3.62
N ASP A 454 -36.35 -18.88 -3.20
CA ASP A 454 -36.67 -19.13 -1.79
C ASP A 454 -35.88 -20.30 -1.20
N GLN A 455 -35.41 -21.22 -2.05
CA GLN A 455 -34.61 -22.36 -1.64
C GLN A 455 -33.22 -21.93 -1.13
N ASP A 456 -32.61 -20.88 -1.69
CA ASP A 456 -31.37 -20.31 -1.17
C ASP A 456 -31.52 -19.84 0.28
N VAL A 457 -32.62 -19.16 0.56
CA VAL A 457 -32.95 -18.68 1.91
C VAL A 457 -33.16 -19.85 2.86
N ILE A 458 -33.90 -20.87 2.42
CA ILE A 458 -34.15 -22.08 3.20
C ILE A 458 -32.84 -22.81 3.51
N ASP A 459 -31.96 -22.94 2.51
CA ASP A 459 -30.69 -23.65 2.67
C ASP A 459 -29.70 -22.86 3.54
N PHE A 460 -29.66 -21.53 3.41
CA PHE A 460 -28.90 -20.66 4.30
C PHE A 460 -29.30 -20.87 5.76
N PHE A 461 -30.61 -20.81 6.07
CA PHE A 461 -31.09 -21.04 7.43
C PHE A 461 -30.95 -22.49 7.90
N ASN A 462 -31.02 -23.47 6.99
CA ASN A 462 -30.77 -24.86 7.33
C ASN A 462 -29.31 -25.05 7.77
N VAL A 463 -28.34 -24.50 7.03
CA VAL A 463 -26.91 -24.56 7.39
C VAL A 463 -26.64 -23.75 8.67
N LEU A 464 -27.23 -22.56 8.81
CA LEU A 464 -27.14 -21.75 10.03
C LEU A 464 -27.62 -22.52 11.27
N ALA A 465 -28.64 -23.35 11.11
CA ALA A 465 -29.20 -24.21 12.17
C ALA A 465 -28.41 -25.52 12.40
N GLY A 466 -27.27 -25.72 11.72
CA GLY A 466 -26.42 -26.90 11.83
C GLY A 466 -26.78 -28.04 10.88
N GLY A 467 -27.59 -27.78 9.84
CA GLY A 467 -27.85 -28.70 8.75
C GLY A 467 -26.63 -28.90 7.86
N GLU A 468 -26.47 -30.10 7.29
CA GLU A 468 -25.41 -30.38 6.33
C GLU A 468 -25.83 -29.91 4.93
N CYS A 469 -24.95 -29.19 4.23
CA CYS A 469 -25.10 -28.91 2.81
C CYS A 469 -23.74 -29.06 2.11
N ALA A 470 -23.62 -30.05 1.23
CA ALA A 470 -22.34 -30.38 0.60
C ALA A 470 -21.95 -29.42 -0.54
N THR A 471 -22.92 -28.73 -1.11
CA THR A 471 -22.72 -27.78 -2.22
C THR A 471 -22.91 -26.34 -1.81
N CYS A 472 -23.33 -26.05 -0.58
CA CYS A 472 -23.59 -24.67 -0.18
C CYS A 472 -22.32 -23.87 0.02
N ASN A 473 -22.44 -22.55 -0.08
CA ASN A 473 -21.47 -21.62 0.46
C ASN A 473 -21.35 -21.78 1.98
N ASP A 474 -20.29 -21.25 2.56
CA ASP A 474 -20.15 -21.27 4.02
C ASP A 474 -21.07 -20.23 4.67
N ILE A 475 -21.21 -20.30 5.99
CA ILE A 475 -22.17 -19.45 6.69
C ILE A 475 -21.68 -18.02 6.92
N ASP A 476 -20.39 -17.76 6.68
CA ASP A 476 -19.74 -16.44 6.76
C ASP A 476 -20.07 -15.65 5.49
N PHE A 477 -21.35 -15.32 5.31
CA PHE A 477 -21.84 -14.76 4.05
C PHE A 477 -21.12 -13.47 3.67
N ASN A 478 -20.70 -12.65 4.65
CA ASN A 478 -19.97 -11.41 4.39
C ASN A 478 -18.44 -11.56 4.39
N ASN A 479 -17.95 -12.81 4.49
CA ASN A 479 -16.55 -13.19 4.45
C ASN A 479 -15.67 -12.40 5.44
N ASN A 480 -16.19 -12.08 6.63
CA ASN A 480 -15.48 -11.28 7.64
C ASN A 480 -14.76 -12.14 8.69
N THR A 481 -14.82 -13.47 8.56
CA THR A 481 -14.21 -14.50 9.42
C THR A 481 -14.86 -14.67 10.81
N VAL A 482 -15.99 -14.01 11.07
CA VAL A 482 -16.78 -14.15 12.28
C VAL A 482 -18.07 -14.88 11.93
N PHE A 483 -18.15 -16.16 12.28
CA PHE A 483 -19.32 -16.97 11.91
C PHE A 483 -19.64 -18.07 12.93
N PRO A 484 -20.94 -18.43 13.10
CA PRO A 484 -22.10 -17.70 12.60
C PRO A 484 -22.34 -16.41 13.41
N GLU A 485 -22.74 -15.31 12.75
CA GLU A 485 -23.23 -14.11 13.43
C GLU A 485 -24.50 -13.53 12.78
N ASP A 486 -25.20 -12.65 13.52
CA ASP A 486 -26.41 -11.98 13.03
C ASP A 486 -26.12 -11.12 11.79
N GLN A 487 -24.88 -10.62 11.66
CA GLN A 487 -24.46 -9.79 10.53
C GLN A 487 -24.42 -10.59 9.22
N ASP A 488 -24.07 -11.90 9.24
CA ASP A 488 -24.16 -12.78 8.06
C ASP A 488 -25.60 -12.82 7.52
N VAL A 489 -26.57 -12.94 8.44
CA VAL A 489 -27.99 -13.00 8.10
C VAL A 489 -28.48 -11.65 7.54
N ILE A 490 -28.05 -10.54 8.15
CA ILE A 490 -28.37 -9.20 7.69
C ILE A 490 -27.80 -8.96 6.30
N ASP A 491 -26.53 -9.29 6.09
CA ASP A 491 -25.86 -9.13 4.80
C ASP A 491 -26.47 -10.03 3.72
N PHE A 492 -26.82 -11.28 4.06
CA PHE A 492 -27.55 -12.19 3.16
C PHE A 492 -28.84 -11.56 2.68
N PHE A 493 -29.66 -11.02 3.58
CA PHE A 493 -30.91 -10.38 3.20
C PHE A 493 -30.74 -9.02 2.52
N ASN A 494 -29.72 -8.25 2.87
CA ASN A 494 -29.40 -7.00 2.20
C ASN A 494 -29.05 -7.27 0.74
N VAL A 495 -28.16 -8.22 0.47
CA VAL A 495 -27.77 -8.60 -0.89
C VAL A 495 -28.94 -9.26 -1.63
N LEU A 496 -29.75 -10.09 -0.96
CA LEU A 496 -30.96 -10.67 -1.55
C LEU A 496 -31.97 -9.59 -1.96
N ALA A 497 -32.06 -8.51 -1.19
CA ALA A 497 -32.89 -7.34 -1.48
C ALA A 497 -32.27 -6.40 -2.54
N GLY A 498 -31.09 -6.72 -3.06
CA GLY A 498 -30.39 -5.96 -4.09
C GLY A 498 -29.49 -4.84 -3.57
N ALA A 499 -29.19 -4.80 -2.27
CA ALA A 499 -28.18 -3.91 -1.71
C ALA A 499 -26.76 -4.43 -1.99
N GLU A 500 -25.77 -3.56 -1.84
CA GLU A 500 -24.37 -3.98 -1.77
C GLU A 500 -24.11 -4.67 -0.43
N CYS A 501 -23.21 -5.64 -0.42
CA CYS A 501 -22.87 -6.34 0.80
C CYS A 501 -22.09 -5.44 1.79
N GLY A 502 -22.41 -5.55 3.09
CA GLY A 502 -21.85 -4.73 4.15
C GLY A 502 -22.42 -3.31 4.20
N GLY A 503 -23.60 -3.10 3.61
CA GLY A 503 -24.31 -1.82 3.49
C GLY A 503 -25.30 -1.51 4.62
#